data_AF-A0A8D6U1M2-F1
#
_entry.id   AF-A0A8D6U1M2-F1
#
_cell.length_a   1.000
_cell.length_b   1.000
_cell.length_c   1.000
_cell.angle_alpha   90.00
_cell.angle_beta   90.00
_cell.angle_gamma   90.00
#
_symmetry.space_group_name_H-M   'P 1'
#
loop_
_entity.id
_entity.type
_entity.pdbx_description
1 polymer ?
#
loop_
_entity_poly.entity_id
_entity_poly.type
_entity_poly.pdbx_seq_one_letter_code
_entity_poly.pdbx_strand_id
1 'polypeptide(L)' 'MTKLKGYRVMLGKTQRDMAKELNISVQSYNNKETGKTAFSDREKLAIKSLVAEIKSDITIDELFY' A
#
# COMPACT_ATOMS: atom_id res chain seq x y z
N MET A 1 -2.90 9.71 -2.43
CA MET A 1 -2.63 8.36 -3.00
C MET A 1 -3.92 7.70 -3.47
N THR A 2 -4.39 8.03 -4.66
CA THR A 2 -5.60 7.41 -5.23
C THR A 2 -5.31 6.03 -5.85
N LYS A 3 -4.16 5.88 -6.53
CA LYS A 3 -3.75 4.60 -7.15
C LYS A 3 -3.55 3.46 -6.15
N LEU A 4 -2.76 3.67 -5.09
CA LEU A 4 -2.54 2.65 -4.05
C LEU A 4 -3.83 2.17 -3.42
N LYS A 5 -4.76 3.09 -3.11
CA LYS A 5 -6.09 2.75 -2.59
C LYS A 5 -6.87 1.87 -3.58
N GLY A 6 -6.80 2.19 -4.88
CA GLY A 6 -7.41 1.39 -5.95
C GLY A 6 -6.89 -0.03 -5.96
N TYR A 7 -5.57 -0.21 -5.99
CA TYR A 7 -4.95 -1.54 -5.98
C TYR A 7 -5.27 -2.32 -4.70
N ARG A 8 -5.27 -1.67 -3.53
CA ARG A 8 -5.70 -2.32 -2.28
C ARG A 8 -7.14 -2.87 -2.39
N VAL A 9 -8.05 -2.10 -2.97
CA VAL A 9 -9.45 -2.54 -3.18
C VAL A 9 -9.52 -3.69 -4.19
N MET A 10 -8.74 -3.65 -5.28
CA MET A 10 -8.66 -4.75 -6.24
C MET A 10 -8.13 -6.05 -5.62
N LEU A 11 -7.23 -5.95 -4.64
CA LEU A 11 -6.75 -7.09 -3.84
C LEU A 11 -7.79 -7.59 -2.82
N GLY A 12 -8.95 -6.94 -2.69
CA GLY A 12 -9.96 -7.29 -1.69
C GLY A 12 -9.53 -7.00 -0.24
N LYS A 13 -8.47 -6.20 -0.04
CA LYS A 13 -7.90 -5.94 1.28
C LYS A 13 -8.48 -4.67 1.91
N THR A 14 -8.78 -4.73 3.20
CA THR A 14 -9.12 -3.55 4.00
C THR A 14 -7.84 -2.81 4.45
N GLN A 15 -7.99 -1.59 4.98
CA GLN A 15 -6.87 -0.90 5.63
C GLN A 15 -6.31 -1.68 6.83
N ARG A 16 -7.16 -2.48 7.51
CA ARG A 16 -6.74 -3.33 8.62
C ARG A 16 -5.89 -4.51 8.15
N ASP A 17 -6.26 -5.11 7.03
CA ASP A 17 -5.49 -6.22 6.44
C ASP A 17 -4.11 -5.73 6.02
N MET A 18 -4.04 -4.60 5.32
CA MET A 18 -2.75 -4.01 4.93
C MET A 18 -1.88 -3.63 6.13
N ALA A 19 -2.48 -3.10 7.20
CA ALA A 19 -1.74 -2.82 8.43
C ALA A 19 -1.14 -4.09 9.05
N LYS A 20 -1.87 -5.21 9.00
CA LYS A 20 -1.39 -6.52 9.44
C LYS A 20 -0.24 -7.04 8.57
N GLU A 21 -0.35 -6.95 7.23
CA GLU A 21 0.71 -7.36 6.31
C GLU A 21 2.01 -6.57 6.51
N LEU A 22 1.88 -5.27 6.83
CA LEU A 22 3.01 -4.38 7.03
C LEU A 22 3.52 -4.36 8.49
N ASN A 23 2.85 -5.08 9.39
CA ASN A 23 3.12 -5.08 10.83
C ASN A 23 3.15 -3.66 11.44
N ILE A 24 2.14 -2.85 11.11
CA ILE A 24 1.95 -1.49 11.65
C ILE A 24 0.54 -1.33 12.22
N SER A 25 0.30 -0.26 12.97
CA SER A 25 -1.07 0.04 13.41
C SER A 25 -1.96 0.44 12.24
N VAL A 26 -3.27 0.14 12.35
CA VAL A 26 -4.28 0.57 11.36
C VAL A 26 -4.26 2.09 11.19
N GLN A 27 -4.04 2.84 12.27
CA GLN A 27 -3.92 4.29 12.23
C GLN A 27 -2.69 4.74 11.42
N SER A 28 -1.54 4.07 11.59
CA SER A 28 -0.34 4.34 10.80
C SER A 28 -0.62 4.09 9.31
N TYR A 29 -1.21 2.96 8.96
CA TYR A 29 -1.59 2.67 7.57
C TYR A 29 -2.56 3.71 7.01
N ASN A 30 -3.61 4.07 7.76
CA ASN A 30 -4.60 5.05 7.32
C ASN A 30 -3.98 6.43 7.11
N ASN A 31 -3.13 6.90 8.04
CA ASN A 31 -2.40 8.16 7.89
C ASN A 31 -1.49 8.12 6.66
N LYS A 32 -0.83 6.99 6.40
CA LYS A 32 -0.01 6.80 5.22
C LYS A 32 -0.86 6.83 3.95
N GLU A 33 -1.86 5.97 3.80
CA GLU A 33 -2.73 5.91 2.61
C GLU A 33 -3.44 7.24 2.31
N THR A 34 -3.83 8.00 3.35
CA THR A 34 -4.43 9.34 3.18
C THR A 34 -3.42 10.46 2.92
N GLY A 35 -2.12 10.15 2.89
CA GLY A 35 -1.04 11.08 2.56
C GLY A 35 -0.60 11.99 3.70
N LYS A 36 -1.04 11.73 4.94
CA LYS A 36 -0.59 12.49 6.12
C LYS A 36 0.85 12.18 6.50
N THR A 37 1.29 10.94 6.24
CA THR A 37 2.66 10.50 6.45
C THR A 37 3.13 9.64 5.27
N ALA A 38 4.43 9.57 5.03
CA ALA A 38 4.97 8.74 3.96
C ALA A 38 5.08 7.27 4.39
N PHE A 39 4.96 6.35 3.43
CA PHE A 39 5.45 4.98 3.59
C PHE A 39 6.99 4.98 3.58
N SER A 40 7.58 4.19 4.46
CA SER A 40 9.01 3.86 4.43
C SER A 40 9.33 2.98 3.24
N ASP A 41 10.61 2.90 2.85
CA ASP A 41 11.00 2.11 1.69
C ASP A 41 10.71 0.61 1.87
N ARG A 42 10.81 0.09 3.10
CA ARG A 42 10.41 -1.28 3.44
C ARG A 42 8.92 -1.51 3.22
N GLU A 43 8.07 -0.57 3.65
CA GLU A 43 6.62 -0.65 3.42
C GLU A 43 6.31 -0.54 1.93
N LYS A 44 6.98 0.35 1.19
CA LYS A 44 6.79 0.50 -0.27
C LYS A 44 7.13 -0.79 -1.02
N LEU A 45 8.24 -1.45 -0.68
CA LEU A 45 8.64 -2.73 -1.28
C LEU A 45 7.63 -3.85 -0.98
N ALA A 46 7.13 -3.93 0.25
CA ALA A 46 6.11 -4.91 0.63
C ALA A 46 4.79 -4.69 -0.13
N ILE A 47 4.32 -3.44 -0.20
CA ILE A 47 3.09 -3.11 -0.95
C ILE A 47 3.28 -3.39 -2.44
N LYS A 48 4.43 -3.02 -3.03
CA LYS A 48 4.74 -3.35 -4.43
C LYS A 48 4.63 -4.85 -4.68
N SER A 49 5.15 -5.67 -3.77
CA SER A 49 5.11 -7.13 -3.90
C SER A 49 3.68 -7.67 -3.89
N LEU A 50 2.81 -7.13 -3.02
CA LEU A 50 1.39 -7.48 -2.99
C LEU A 50 0.67 -7.06 -4.28
N VAL A 51 0.93 -5.85 -4.77
CA VAL A 51 0.29 -5.33 -6.01
C VAL A 51 0.80 -6.07 -7.25
N ALA A 52 2.02 -6.61 -7.22
CA ALA A 52 2.56 -7.38 -8.32
C ALA A 52 1.77 -8.68 -8.62
N GLU A 53 0.97 -9.18 -7.67
CA GLU A 53 0.05 -10.31 -7.87
C GLU A 53 -1.06 -10.01 -8.88
N ILE A 54 -1.42 -8.72 -9.05
CA ILE A 54 -2.46 -8.27 -9.99
C ILE A 54 -1.91 -7.47 -11.16
N LYS A 55 -0.76 -6.80 -10.99
CA LYS A 55 -0.05 -6.05 -12.05
C LYS A 55 1.45 -6.27 -11.92
N SER A 56 1.98 -7.23 -12.67
CA SER A 56 3.38 -7.68 -12.54
C SER A 56 4.44 -6.63 -12.88
N ASP A 57 4.11 -5.65 -13.73
CA ASP A 57 5.01 -4.59 -14.18
C ASP A 57 4.92 -3.30 -13.33
N ILE A 58 4.18 -3.32 -12.20
CA ILE A 58 4.01 -2.17 -11.32
C ILE A 58 5.37 -1.68 -10.77
N THR A 59 5.55 -0.36 -10.74
CA THR A 59 6.75 0.29 -10.18
C THR A 59 6.43 1.04 -8.88
N ILE A 60 7.46 1.34 -8.07
CA ILE A 60 7.29 2.18 -6.88
C ILE A 60 6.82 3.58 -7.29
N ASP A 61 7.39 4.13 -8.36
CA ASP A 61 7.00 5.43 -8.92
C ASP A 61 5.52 5.44 -9.28
N GLU A 62 5.03 4.47 -10.05
CA GLU A 62 3.62 4.43 -10.43
C GLU A 62 2.69 4.33 -9.21
N LEU A 63 3.12 3.62 -8.16
CA LEU A 63 2.29 3.32 -6.99
C LEU A 63 2.26 4.46 -5.95
N PHE A 64 3.37 5.19 -5.81
CA PHE A 64 3.57 6.17 -4.72
C PHE A 64 3.81 7.61 -5.19
N TYR A 65 4.06 7.85 -6.48
CA TYR A 65 4.36 9.15 -7.08
C TYR A 65 3.45 9.43 -8.29
#